data_AF-A0A957CR17-F1
#
_entry.id   AF-A0A957CR17-F1
#
_cell.length_a   1.000
_cell.length_b   1.000
_cell.length_c   1.000
_cell.angle_alpha   90.00
_cell.angle_beta   90.00
_cell.angle_gamma   90.00
#
_symmetry.space_group_name_H-M   'P 1'
#
loop_
_entity.id
_entity.type
_entity.pdbx_description
1 polymer ?
#
loop_
_entity_poly.entity_id
_entity_poly.type
_entity_poly.pdbx_seq_one_letter_code
_entity_poly.pdbx_strand_id
1 'polypeptide(L)'
;LAMTAVLDPGDEVIIPEPCFVSYAPEVQFAGGVPVMVPTYVQNNFEVTAEDIEAAITSKSKVIHLGYPNNPTGAVMSRERMLQIAAVAEQHDLLIISDEIYDQLIYGVDHTCVAALPGMRDRTILLGG
;
A
#
# COMPACT_ATOMS: atom_id res chain seq x y z
N LEU A 1 -4.25 -14.93 -0.01
CA LEU A 1 -3.49 -15.63 -1.09
C LEU A 1 -2.27 -14.83 -1.51
N ALA A 2 -2.39 -13.53 -1.81
CA ALA A 2 -1.24 -12.69 -2.17
C ALA A 2 -0.13 -12.72 -1.09
N MET A 3 -0.47 -12.39 0.16
CA MET A 3 0.50 -12.41 1.28
C MET A 3 1.20 -13.77 1.44
N THR A 4 0.44 -14.87 1.47
CA THR A 4 0.98 -16.23 1.59
C THR A 4 1.85 -16.67 0.41
N ALA A 5 1.78 -15.98 -0.74
CA ALA A 5 2.57 -16.30 -1.93
C ALA A 5 3.89 -15.51 -2.00
N VAL A 6 3.97 -14.35 -1.34
CA VAL A 6 5.09 -13.40 -1.50
C VAL A 6 5.94 -13.23 -0.25
N LEU A 7 5.44 -13.64 0.92
CA LEU A 7 6.12 -13.46 2.19
C LEU A 7 6.80 -14.75 2.65
N ASP A 8 8.02 -14.60 3.14
CA ASP A 8 8.69 -15.58 3.99
C ASP A 8 8.54 -15.20 5.48
N PRO A 9 8.75 -16.14 6.42
CA PRO A 9 8.67 -15.84 7.86
C PRO A 9 9.61 -14.71 8.28
N GLY A 10 9.04 -13.65 8.86
CA GLY A 10 9.77 -12.48 9.35
C GLY A 10 9.91 -11.34 8.33
N ASP A 11 9.44 -11.49 7.09
CA ASP A 11 9.33 -10.38 6.15
C ASP A 11 8.38 -9.31 6.67
N GLU A 12 8.72 -8.05 6.43
CA GLU A 12 7.95 -6.90 6.88
C GLU A 12 7.03 -6.37 5.78
N VAL A 13 5.80 -6.04 6.16
CA VAL A 13 4.79 -5.43 5.28
C VAL A 13 4.42 -4.07 5.85
N ILE A 14 4.68 -3.01 5.10
CA ILE A 14 4.37 -1.64 5.46
C ILE A 14 2.89 -1.38 5.13
N ILE A 15 2.12 -0.95 6.13
CA ILE A 15 0.67 -0.76 6.03
C ILE A 15 0.29 0.63 6.58
N PRO A 16 -0.20 1.56 5.75
CA PRO A 16 -0.77 2.81 6.24
C PRO A 16 -2.00 2.56 7.11
N GLU A 17 -2.18 3.31 8.21
CA GLU A 17 -3.35 3.23 9.08
C GLU A 17 -4.04 4.59 9.26
N PRO A 18 -5.37 4.63 9.44
CA PRO A 18 -6.30 3.50 9.55
C PRO A 18 -6.56 2.79 8.21
N CYS A 19 -6.73 1.47 8.25
CA CYS A 19 -6.91 0.61 7.06
C CYS A 19 -7.98 -0.46 7.29
N PHE A 20 -8.22 -1.27 6.26
CA PHE A 20 -9.12 -2.40 6.35
C PHE A 20 -8.61 -3.39 7.42
N VAL A 21 -9.53 -3.83 8.28
CA VAL A 21 -9.23 -4.56 9.52
C VAL A 21 -8.40 -5.83 9.32
N SER A 22 -8.47 -6.45 8.14
CA SER A 22 -7.82 -7.74 7.87
C SER A 22 -6.37 -7.64 7.43
N TYR A 23 -5.85 -6.46 7.06
CA TYR A 23 -4.50 -6.36 6.48
C TYR A 23 -3.40 -6.87 7.42
N ALA A 24 -3.36 -6.40 8.67
CA ALA A 24 -2.36 -6.85 9.64
C ALA A 24 -2.52 -8.34 10.02
N PRO A 25 -3.73 -8.85 10.32
CA PRO A 25 -3.94 -10.29 10.53
C PRO A 25 -3.49 -11.17 9.36
N GLU A 26 -3.75 -10.78 8.11
CA GLU A 26 -3.34 -11.54 6.93
C GLU A 26 -1.81 -11.66 6.80
N VAL A 27 -1.10 -10.58 7.12
CA VAL A 27 0.37 -10.59 7.16
C VAL A 27 0.88 -11.54 8.25
N GLN A 28 0.31 -11.45 9.46
CA GLN A 28 0.68 -12.34 10.57
C GLN A 28 0.39 -13.81 10.25
N PHE A 29 -0.76 -14.11 9.63
CA PHE A 29 -1.10 -15.47 9.21
C PHE A 29 -0.16 -16.03 8.15
N ALA A 30 0.42 -15.16 7.30
CA ALA A 30 1.45 -15.53 6.34
C ALA A 30 2.86 -15.62 6.95
N GLY A 31 3.02 -15.40 8.26
CA GLY A 31 4.31 -15.44 8.96
C GLY A 31 5.12 -14.13 8.87
N GLY A 32 4.57 -13.08 8.25
CA GLY A 32 5.18 -11.76 8.18
C GLY A 32 4.94 -10.90 9.41
N VAL A 33 5.55 -9.71 9.40
CA VAL A 33 5.44 -8.69 10.46
C VAL A 33 4.77 -7.43 9.87
N PRO A 34 3.56 -7.06 10.31
CA PRO A 34 2.96 -5.80 9.88
C PRO A 34 3.68 -4.62 10.54
N VAL A 35 4.11 -3.67 9.72
CA VAL A 35 4.72 -2.40 10.13
C VAL A 35 3.72 -1.28 9.84
N MET A 36 3.04 -0.80 10.89
CA MET A 36 1.98 0.18 10.76
C MET A 36 2.55 1.60 10.61
N VAL A 37 2.03 2.35 9.63
CA VAL A 37 2.42 3.75 9.37
C VAL A 37 1.21 4.65 9.60
N PRO A 38 1.20 5.47 10.67
CA PRO A 38 0.05 6.29 10.98
C PRO A 38 -0.15 7.42 9.95
N THR A 39 -1.39 7.60 9.53
CA THR A 39 -1.84 8.76 8.74
C THR A 39 -2.84 9.57 9.54
N TYR A 40 -3.07 10.81 9.13
CA TYR A 40 -3.84 11.75 9.94
C TYR A 40 -4.93 12.46 9.12
N VAL A 41 -5.95 12.97 9.80
CA VAL A 41 -7.04 13.69 9.14
C VAL A 41 -6.56 14.99 8.49
N GLN A 42 -5.52 15.62 9.05
CA GLN A 42 -4.95 16.88 8.58
C GLN A 42 -4.33 16.76 7.18
N ASN A 43 -3.91 15.56 6.78
CA ASN A 43 -3.42 15.23 5.44
C ASN A 43 -4.36 14.28 4.69
N ASN A 44 -5.67 14.34 4.97
CA ASN A 44 -6.69 13.52 4.31
C ASN A 44 -6.44 12.01 4.39
N PHE A 45 -5.66 11.54 5.37
CA PHE A 45 -5.20 10.15 5.47
C PHE A 45 -4.38 9.65 4.25
N GLU A 46 -3.78 10.57 3.49
CA GLU A 46 -2.82 10.25 2.43
C GLU A 46 -1.44 10.01 3.05
N VAL A 47 -0.98 8.75 3.04
CA VAL A 47 0.39 8.41 3.41
C VAL A 47 1.40 9.06 2.45
N THR A 48 2.54 9.48 2.97
CA THR A 48 3.61 10.07 2.16
C THR A 48 4.72 9.08 1.84
N ALA A 49 5.51 9.37 0.81
CA ALA A 49 6.67 8.56 0.47
C ALA A 49 7.71 8.59 1.60
N GLU A 50 7.84 9.73 2.27
CA GLU A 50 8.72 9.92 3.42
C GLU A 50 8.29 9.05 4.62
N ASP A 51 6.98 8.97 4.90
CA ASP A 51 6.44 8.11 5.96
C ASP A 51 6.73 6.63 5.69
N ILE A 52 6.60 6.20 4.43
CA ILE A 52 6.92 4.84 4.01
C ILE A 52 8.43 4.59 4.11
N GLU A 53 9.26 5.48 3.56
CA GLU A 53 10.71 5.31 3.55
C GLU A 53 11.31 5.27 4.97
N ALA A 54 10.73 6.04 5.91
CA ALA A 54 11.12 6.00 7.32
C ALA A 54 10.80 4.65 8.01
N ALA A 55 9.86 3.87 7.49
CA ALA A 55 9.49 2.56 8.00
C ALA A 55 10.29 1.40 7.37
N ILE A 56 11.09 1.67 6.32
CA ILE A 56 11.84 0.63 5.62
C ILE A 56 12.99 0.09 6.48
N THR A 57 13.13 -1.23 6.48
CA THR A 57 14.26 -1.95 7.04
C THR A 57 14.81 -2.95 6.01
N SER A 58 15.88 -3.66 6.37
CA SER A 58 16.40 -4.76 5.54
C SER A 58 15.45 -5.97 5.41
N LYS A 59 14.33 -5.98 6.14
CA LYS A 59 13.28 -7.01 6.06
C LYS A 59 12.03 -6.55 5.31
N SER A 60 11.94 -5.28 4.92
CA SER A 60 10.79 -4.78 4.19
C SER A 60 10.66 -5.49 2.85
N LYS A 61 9.47 -6.02 2.58
CA LYS A 61 9.18 -6.82 1.39
C LYS A 61 8.04 -6.25 0.55
N VAL A 62 7.00 -5.75 1.23
CA VAL A 62 5.75 -5.32 0.60
C VAL A 62 5.30 -3.97 1.18
N ILE A 63 4.81 -3.09 0.32
CA ILE A 63 3.95 -1.96 0.69
C ILE A 63 2.51 -2.36 0.36
N HIS A 64 1.61 -2.37 1.35
CA HIS A 64 0.20 -2.70 1.16
C HIS A 64 -0.65 -1.43 1.20
N LEU A 65 -1.11 -0.99 0.02
CA LEU A 65 -1.89 0.23 -0.15
C LEU A 65 -3.36 -0.12 -0.39
N GLY A 66 -4.26 0.52 0.37
CA GLY A 66 -5.71 0.41 0.16
C GLY A 66 -6.30 1.78 -0.13
N TYR A 67 -6.41 2.13 -1.41
CA TYR A 67 -6.95 3.41 -1.89
C TYR A 67 -7.79 3.18 -3.17
N PRO A 68 -9.07 3.60 -3.23
CA PRO A 68 -9.81 4.35 -2.20
C PRO A 68 -9.96 3.60 -0.86
N ASN A 69 -9.72 4.33 0.23
CA ASN A 69 -9.45 3.73 1.53
C ASN A 69 -10.72 3.39 2.31
N ASN A 70 -10.74 2.18 2.89
CA ASN A 70 -11.62 1.82 4.00
C ASN A 70 -10.77 1.85 5.29
N PRO A 71 -11.14 2.62 6.34
CA PRO A 71 -12.45 3.23 6.58
C PRO A 71 -12.59 4.71 6.23
N THR A 72 -11.53 5.38 5.75
CA THR A 72 -11.51 6.86 5.72
C THR A 72 -12.19 7.49 4.50
N GLY A 73 -12.35 6.73 3.42
CA GLY A 73 -12.76 7.25 2.11
C GLY A 73 -11.67 8.05 1.38
N ALA A 74 -10.44 8.09 1.90
CA ALA A 74 -9.33 8.79 1.26
C ALA A 74 -9.03 8.23 -0.14
N VAL A 75 -8.72 9.11 -1.09
CA VAL A 75 -8.28 8.76 -2.44
C VAL A 75 -6.90 9.38 -2.65
N MET A 76 -5.93 8.56 -3.01
CA MET A 76 -4.55 9.03 -3.18
C MET A 76 -4.39 9.80 -4.48
N SER A 77 -3.75 10.97 -4.41
CA SER A 77 -3.41 11.72 -5.62
C SER A 77 -2.35 11.00 -6.47
N ARG A 78 -2.38 11.22 -7.79
CA ARG A 78 -1.41 10.63 -8.72
C ARG A 78 0.04 11.00 -8.40
N GLU A 79 0.25 12.23 -7.93
CA GLU A 79 1.56 12.72 -7.52
C GLU A 79 2.13 11.91 -6.36
N ARG A 80 1.33 11.72 -5.30
CA ARG A 80 1.72 10.90 -4.13
C ARG A 80 1.98 9.45 -4.52
N MET A 81 1.12 8.86 -5.35
CA MET A 81 1.32 7.49 -5.84
C MET A 81 2.63 7.34 -6.64
N LEU A 82 3.00 8.34 -7.44
CA LEU A 82 4.29 8.33 -8.16
C LEU A 82 5.50 8.42 -7.22
N GLN A 83 5.42 9.21 -6.15
CA GLN A 83 6.47 9.30 -5.14
C GLN A 83 6.65 7.95 -4.42
N ILE A 84 5.54 7.30 -4.05
CA ILE A 84 5.57 5.98 -3.42
C ILE A 84 6.10 4.91 -4.38
N ALA A 85 5.70 4.96 -5.65
CA ALA A 85 6.22 4.08 -6.70
C ALA A 85 7.74 4.18 -6.85
N ALA A 86 8.31 5.40 -6.76
CA ALA A 86 9.74 5.62 -6.80
C ALA A 86 10.46 5.00 -5.60
N VAL A 87 9.89 5.11 -4.39
CA VAL A 87 10.43 4.43 -3.19
C VAL A 87 10.38 2.91 -3.35
N ALA A 88 9.27 2.37 -3.85
CA ALA A 88 9.14 0.93 -4.09
C ALA A 88 10.18 0.42 -5.11
N GLU A 89 10.46 1.19 -6.16
CA GLU A 89 11.49 0.85 -7.14
C GLU A 89 12.91 0.95 -6.54
N GLN A 90 13.20 2.03 -5.82
CA GLN A 90 14.52 2.27 -5.21
C GLN A 90 14.92 1.17 -4.22
N HIS A 91 13.96 0.65 -3.45
CA HIS A 91 14.19 -0.34 -2.39
C HIS A 91 13.79 -1.77 -2.81
N ASP A 92 13.46 -1.97 -4.08
CA ASP A 92 13.01 -3.25 -4.65
C ASP A 92 11.86 -3.92 -3.88
N LEU A 93 10.86 -3.12 -3.49
CA LEU A 93 9.68 -3.56 -2.80
C LEU A 93 8.57 -3.93 -3.79
N LEU A 94 7.76 -4.93 -3.42
CA LEU A 94 6.49 -5.20 -4.08
C LEU A 94 5.42 -4.25 -3.55
N ILE A 95 4.43 -3.94 -4.40
CA ILE A 95 3.21 -3.24 -3.97
C ILE A 95 2.03 -4.22 -4.07
N ILE A 96 1.27 -4.35 -2.99
CA ILE A 96 -0.09 -4.87 -3.05
C ILE A 96 -1.01 -3.66 -3.06
N SER A 97 -1.73 -3.48 -4.17
CA SER A 97 -2.66 -2.35 -4.36
C SER A 97 -4.09 -2.88 -4.28
N ASP A 98 -4.75 -2.63 -3.16
CA ASP A 98 -6.17 -2.88 -2.98
C ASP A 98 -6.98 -1.68 -3.50
N GLU A 99 -7.54 -1.88 -4.69
CA GLU A 99 -8.30 -0.91 -5.46
C GLU A 99 -9.76 -1.35 -5.61
N ILE A 100 -10.28 -2.17 -4.68
CA ILE A 100 -11.67 -2.70 -4.71
C ILE A 100 -12.76 -1.62 -4.78
N TYR A 101 -12.44 -0.39 -4.38
CA TYR A 101 -13.34 0.75 -4.38
C TYR A 101 -13.06 1.74 -5.52
N ASP A 102 -12.28 1.38 -6.55
CA ASP A 102 -11.91 2.28 -7.65
C ASP A 102 -13.11 2.89 -8.41
N GLN A 103 -14.27 2.24 -8.40
CA GLN A 103 -15.52 2.75 -8.97
C GLN A 103 -16.33 3.65 -8.02
N LEU A 104 -15.97 3.74 -6.73
CA LEU A 104 -16.69 4.50 -5.70
C LEU A 104 -15.99 5.83 -5.38
N ILE A 105 -15.67 6.59 -6.43
CA ILE A 105 -14.92 7.85 -6.32
C ILE A 105 -15.79 9.03 -6.72
N TYR A 106 -15.64 10.15 -6.01
CA TYR A 106 -16.46 11.35 -6.19
C TYR A 106 -15.58 12.59 -6.37
N GLY A 107 -15.68 13.25 -7.52
CA GLY A 107 -15.05 14.56 -7.77
C GLY A 107 -13.54 14.56 -8.01
N VAL A 108 -12.89 13.38 -8.00
CA VAL A 108 -11.47 13.19 -8.31
C VAL A 108 -11.29 11.92 -9.15
N ASP A 109 -10.10 11.71 -9.72
CA ASP A 109 -9.77 10.52 -10.50
C ASP A 109 -9.05 9.47 -9.64
N HIS A 110 -9.30 8.18 -9.93
CA HIS A 110 -8.50 7.08 -9.41
C HIS A 110 -7.09 7.06 -10.04
N THR A 111 -6.08 6.68 -9.26
CA THR A 111 -4.77 6.33 -9.79
C THR A 111 -4.51 4.84 -9.56
N CYS A 112 -4.65 4.03 -10.61
CA CYS A 112 -4.26 2.63 -10.58
C CYS A 112 -2.73 2.50 -10.52
N VAL A 113 -2.21 1.86 -9.47
CA VAL A 113 -0.77 1.76 -9.22
C VAL A 113 -0.07 0.96 -10.33
N ALA A 114 -0.67 -0.15 -10.76
CA ALA A 114 -0.11 -1.02 -11.80
C ALA A 114 -0.01 -0.34 -13.19
N ALA A 115 -0.74 0.76 -13.39
CA ALA A 115 -0.70 1.57 -14.62
C ALA A 115 0.40 2.64 -14.60
N LEU A 116 1.06 2.87 -13.46
CA LEU A 116 2.18 3.81 -13.36
C LEU A 116 3.43 3.25 -14.05
N PRO A 117 4.33 4.12 -14.56
CA PRO A 117 5.58 3.69 -15.19
C PRO A 117 6.38 2.77 -14.27
N GLY A 118 6.84 1.63 -14.79
CA GLY A 118 7.67 0.67 -14.04
C GLY A 118 6.94 -0.16 -12.97
N MET A 119 5.65 0.09 -12.71
CA MET A 119 4.94 -0.56 -11.61
C MET A 119 4.25 -1.87 -11.97
N ARG A 120 4.01 -2.12 -13.27
CA ARG A 120 3.28 -3.31 -13.74
C ARG A 120 3.85 -4.63 -13.21
N ASP A 121 5.17 -4.78 -13.22
CA ASP A 121 5.83 -6.05 -12.88
C ASP A 121 6.07 -6.22 -11.36
N ARG A 122 5.84 -5.17 -10.57
CA ARG A 122 6.03 -5.19 -9.09
C ARG A 122 4.74 -4.95 -8.31
N THR A 123 3.59 -4.88 -8.99
CA THR A 123 2.29 -4.63 -8.35
C THR A 123 1.39 -5.86 -8.46
N ILE A 124 0.87 -6.31 -7.33
CA ILE A 124 -0.29 -7.20 -7.28
C ILE A 124 -1.52 -6.31 -7.08
N LEU A 125 -2.30 -6.15 -8.15
CA LEU A 125 -3.54 -5.39 -8.14
C LEU A 125 -4.70 -6.27 -7.64
N LEU A 126 -5.40 -5.82 -6.60
CA LEU A 126 -6.64 -6.41 -6.12
C LEU A 126 -7.80 -5.49 -6.53
N GLY A 127 -8.79 -6.06 -7.20
CA GLY A 127 -10.02 -5.38 -7.60
C GLY A 127 -11.18 -6.38 -7.66
N GLY A 128 -12.39 -5.92 -8.00
CA GLY A 128 -13.59 -6.77 -8.04
C GLY A 128 -14.87 -6.04 -8.42
#